data_AF-A0ABC8TEI8-F1
#
_entry.id   AF-A0ABC8TEI8-F1
#
_cell.length_a   1.000
_cell.length_b   1.000
_cell.length_c   1.000
_cell.angle_alpha   90.00
_cell.angle_beta   90.00
_cell.angle_gamma   90.00
#
_symmetry.space_group_name_H-M   'P 1'
#
loop_
_entity.id
_entity.type
_entity.pdbx_description
1 polymer ?
#
loop_
_entity_poly.entity_id
_entity_poly.type
_entity_poly.pdbx_seq_one_letter_code
_entity_poly.pdbx_strand_id
1 'polypeptide(L)' 'EYNVSVMLSRNAFLVDLVKEKIGRVLKLDSIENGDAWKGVDMLIFNTWHWWLHKGSKQS' A
#
# COMPACT_ATOMS: atom_id res chain seq x y z
N GLU A 1 18.26 2.85 -26.27
CA GLU A 1 17.27 3.03 -25.18
C GLU A 1 17.83 2.44 -23.89
N TYR A 2 17.53 3.02 -22.73
CA TYR A 2 18.29 2.83 -21.49
C TYR A 2 17.99 1.53 -20.70
N ASN A 3 17.22 0.58 -21.27
CA ASN A 3 16.82 -0.66 -20.60
C ASN A 3 16.22 -0.45 -19.18
N VAL A 4 15.33 0.53 -19.06
CA VAL A 4 14.65 0.88 -17.80
C VAL A 4 13.16 0.57 -17.92
N SER A 5 12.57 -0.03 -16.88
CA SER A 5 11.12 -0.21 -16.74
C SER A 5 10.60 0.54 -15.52
N VAL A 6 9.43 1.18 -15.66
CA VAL A 6 8.75 1.90 -14.56
C VAL A 6 7.41 1.23 -14.29
N MET A 7 7.10 1.00 -13.01
CA MET A 7 5.85 0.38 -12.56
C MET A 7 5.12 1.32 -11.59
N LEU A 8 3.79 1.35 -11.67
CA LEU A 8 2.94 2.05 -10.70
C LEU A 8 2.00 1.04 -10.02
N SER A 9 2.22 0.80 -8.73
CA SER A 9 1.33 0.02 -7.89
C SER A 9 0.49 0.94 -7.01
N ARG A 10 -0.84 0.87 -7.12
CA ARG A 10 -1.76 1.72 -6.36
C ARG A 10 -2.24 1.02 -5.09
N ASN A 11 -1.59 1.34 -3.98
CA ASN A 11 -2.05 1.01 -2.63
C ASN A 11 -2.17 2.29 -1.81
N ALA A 12 -3.30 2.46 -1.12
CA ALA A 12 -3.54 3.66 -0.29
C ALA A 12 -2.59 3.71 0.92
N PHE A 13 -2.28 2.54 1.48
CA PHE A 13 -1.42 2.35 2.64
C PHE A 13 -0.25 1.42 2.30
N LEU A 14 0.83 1.52 3.07
CA LEU A 14 1.97 0.60 2.97
C LEU A 14 1.64 -0.76 3.62
N VAL A 15 0.82 -0.70 4.66
CA VAL A 15 0.36 -1.83 5.46
C VAL A 15 -0.99 -2.33 4.98
N ASP A 16 -1.38 -3.52 5.41
CA ASP A 16 -2.61 -4.15 4.92
C ASP A 16 -3.87 -3.54 5.55
N LEU A 17 -4.85 -3.25 4.69
CA LEU A 17 -6.20 -2.90 5.08
C LEU A 17 -7.11 -4.11 4.93
N VAL A 18 -7.50 -4.70 6.05
CA VAL A 18 -8.32 -5.92 6.08
C VAL A 18 -9.72 -5.64 6.59
N LYS A 19 -10.68 -6.52 6.26
CA LYS A 19 -12.04 -6.47 6.80
C LYS A 19 -12.18 -7.50 7.92
N GLU A 20 -12.45 -7.01 9.12
CA GLU A 20 -12.75 -7.80 10.31
C GLU A 20 -14.18 -7.56 10.78
N LYS A 21 -14.61 -8.26 11.84
CA LYS A 21 -15.95 -8.10 12.42
C LYS A 21 -16.22 -6.67 12.91
N ILE A 22 -15.17 -5.98 13.36
CA ILE A 22 -15.24 -4.59 13.84
C ILE A 22 -15.22 -3.55 12.70
N GLY A 23 -15.07 -4.00 11.44
CA GLY A 23 -14.96 -3.15 10.27
C GLY A 23 -13.59 -3.25 9.60
N ARG A 24 -13.17 -2.17 8.94
CA ARG A 24 -11.88 -2.12 8.26
C ARG A 24 -10.77 -1.79 9.26
N VAL A 25 -9.70 -2.57 9.24
CA VAL A 25 -8.58 -2.49 10.18
C VAL A 25 -7.28 -2.36 9.40
N LEU A 26 -6.44 -1.39 9.79
CA LEU A 26 -5.06 -1.30 9.33
C LEU A 26 -4.20 -2.22 10.21
N LYS A 27 -3.61 -3.26 9.62
CA LYS A 27 -2.68 -4.15 10.31
C LYS A 27 -1.27 -3.60 10.21
N LEU A 28 -0.86 -2.83 11.22
CA LEU A 28 0.41 -2.09 11.21
C LEU A 28 1.66 -3.01 11.17
N ASP A 29 1.48 -4.29 11.46
CA ASP A 29 2.49 -5.33 11.51
C ASP A 29 2.50 -6.23 10.25
N SER A 30 1.71 -5.93 9.22
CA SER A 30 1.65 -6.74 8.00
C SER A 30 1.76 -5.91 6.70
N ILE A 31 2.43 -6.50 5.71
CA ILE A 31 2.71 -5.93 4.38
C ILE A 31 2.59 -7.01 3.28
N GLU A 32 1.47 -7.73 3.23
CA GLU A 32 1.26 -8.83 2.28
C GLU A 32 1.41 -8.39 0.81
N ASN A 33 1.01 -7.15 0.49
CA ASN A 33 1.21 -6.56 -0.84
C ASN A 33 2.69 -6.43 -1.24
N GLY A 34 3.63 -6.58 -0.31
CA GLY A 34 5.07 -6.50 -0.56
C GLY A 34 5.61 -7.59 -1.49
N ASP A 35 4.88 -8.70 -1.65
CA ASP A 35 5.26 -9.76 -2.58
C ASP A 35 5.34 -9.28 -4.03
N ALA A 36 4.51 -8.30 -4.42
CA ALA A 36 4.52 -7.71 -5.75
C ALA A 36 5.77 -6.84 -6.04
N TRP A 37 6.55 -6.49 -5.01
CA TRP A 37 7.74 -5.64 -5.14
C TRP A 37 9.04 -6.44 -5.21
N LYS A 38 8.96 -7.76 -5.02
CA LYS A 38 10.13 -8.65 -5.09
C LYS A 38 10.76 -8.56 -6.49
N GLY A 39 12.08 -8.37 -6.53
CA GLY A 39 12.85 -8.25 -7.78
C GLY A 39 12.89 -6.84 -8.38
N VAL A 40 12.29 -5.83 -7.73
CA VAL A 40 12.42 -4.42 -8.12
C VAL A 40 13.72 -3.83 -7.53
N ASP A 41 14.50 -3.13 -8.35
CA ASP A 41 15.77 -2.53 -7.93
C ASP A 41 15.60 -1.28 -7.05
N MET A 42 14.52 -0.51 -7.24
CA MET A 42 14.22 0.72 -6.50
C MET A 42 12.73 0.88 -6.23
N LEU A 43 12.36 1.13 -4.97
CA LEU A 43 10.99 1.35 -4.53
C LEU A 43 10.82 2.76 -3.97
N ILE A 44 9.76 3.45 -4.38
CA ILE A 44 9.38 4.78 -3.89
C ILE A 44 7.93 4.70 -3.40
N PHE A 45 7.73 4.93 -2.11
CA PHE A 45 6.42 4.87 -1.48
C PHE A 45 5.89 6.27 -1.13
N ASN A 46 4.60 6.47 -1.34
CA ASN A 46 3.88 7.65 -0.86
C ASN A 46 2.48 7.25 -0.39
N THR A 47 2.22 7.40 0.90
CA THR A 47 0.96 6.95 1.54
C THR A 47 0.27 8.05 2.33
N TRP A 48 0.84 9.27 2.39
CA TRP A 48 0.47 10.30 3.38
C TRP A 48 -1.02 10.69 3.37
N HIS A 49 -1.58 10.96 2.19
CA HIS A 49 -2.91 11.58 2.07
C HIS A 49 -4.04 10.73 2.68
N TRP A 50 -3.91 9.39 2.69
CA TRP A 50 -4.95 8.49 3.16
C TRP A 50 -4.98 8.29 4.69
N TRP A 51 -3.89 8.59 5.40
CA TRP A 51 -3.84 8.49 6.87
C TRP A 51 -4.76 9.49 7.58
N LEU A 52 -5.12 10.59 6.91
CA LEU A 52 -6.03 11.60 7.44
C LEU A 52 -7.50 11.23 7.21
N HIS A 53 -7.79 10.27 6.34
CA HIS A 53 -9.15 9.85 6.06
C HIS A 53 -9.68 8.94 7.17
N LYS A 54 -10.94 9.17 7.58
CA LYS A 54 -11.64 8.36 8.60
C LYS A 54 -13.00 7.91 8.10
N GLY A 55 -13.54 6.86 8.71
CA GLY A 55 -14.89 6.36 8.44
C GLY A 55 -15.05 5.84 7.01
N SER A 56 -16.10 6.28 6.32
CA SER A 56 -16.39 5.85 4.94
C SER A 56 -15.33 6.29 3.92
N LYS A 57 -14.56 7.34 4.21
CA LYS A 57 -13.53 7.89 3.32
C LYS A 57 -12.17 7.19 3.42
N GLN A 58 -11.97 6.34 4.44
CA GLN A 58 -10.74 5.55 4.56
C GLN A 58 -10.79 4.47 3.47
N SER A 59 -9.97 4.58 2.43
CA SER A 59 -10.02 3.72 1.23
C SER A 59 -9.54 2.31 1.53
#